data_AF-A0A2S4PRQ8-F1
#
_entry.id   AF-A0A2S4PRQ8-F1
#
_cell.length_a   1.000
_cell.length_b   1.000
_cell.length_c   1.000
_cell.angle_alpha   90.00
_cell.angle_beta   90.00
_cell.angle_gamma   90.00
#
_symmetry.space_group_name_H-M   'P 1'
#
loop_
_entity.id
_entity.type
_entity.pdbx_description
1 polymer ?
#
loop_
_entity_poly.entity_id
_entity_poly.type
_entity_poly.pdbx_seq_one_letter_code
_entity_poly.pdbx_strand_id
1 'polypeptide(L)'
;MSDSSCPTESWISSFCAISGHEYFAEISEEFILDDFNLTGLQNQVGMYKEALEMILDIEPEEEEEDDDEEDEDDGSVDADGHTTRRSGTERRHSRVGSDLSTVELCAELLYGLIHQRFVCSRAGIQQMLEKYETAQFGYCPRTNCDGIRTLPIGLSDIPGEETVKLFCPSCLDVYVPASSRFQSVDGAFFGRTFAALFMLTFPDINLTRKSSDPLSGSHEGEPKEKINGMNASNLAPGLGEGKIYQPKIFGFRVSERARSGPRMRWLRDRPSNIKELNETAAWNKENMEESENEDMDLSNRSRVMRPPPFRRKGQRLPEGSPMSVETDKYH
;
A
#
# COMPACT_ATOMS: atom_id res chain seq x y z
N MET A 1 43.85 0.11 23.51
CA MET A 1 43.15 1.19 22.80
C MET A 1 41.85 0.58 22.33
N SER A 2 40.73 1.17 22.71
CA SER A 2 39.41 0.61 22.47
C SER A 2 39.18 0.49 20.97
N ASP A 3 38.99 -0.73 20.48
CA ASP A 3 38.43 -0.99 19.17
C ASP A 3 36.97 -0.55 19.24
N SER A 4 36.69 0.69 18.82
CA SER A 4 35.33 1.11 18.55
C SER A 4 34.92 0.42 17.26
N SER A 5 34.42 -0.81 17.37
CA SER A 5 33.70 -1.46 16.29
C SER A 5 32.59 -0.51 15.85
N CYS A 6 32.69 0.00 14.63
CA CYS A 6 31.52 0.50 13.94
C CYS A 6 30.51 -0.64 13.96
N PRO A 7 29.26 -0.45 14.45
CA PRO A 7 28.24 -1.46 14.28
C PRO A 7 28.19 -1.78 12.80
N THR A 8 28.37 -3.05 12.43
CA THR A 8 28.06 -3.51 11.09
C THR A 8 26.59 -3.16 10.85
N GLU A 9 26.31 -2.43 9.78
CA GLU A 9 24.94 -2.06 9.40
C GLU A 9 24.18 -3.36 9.10
N SER A 10 23.03 -3.58 9.73
CA SER A 10 22.25 -4.80 9.50
C SER A 10 21.71 -4.84 8.07
N TRP A 11 21.36 -6.03 7.59
CA TRP A 11 20.74 -6.20 6.28
C TRP A 11 19.49 -5.33 6.13
N ILE A 12 18.66 -5.27 7.18
CA ILE A 12 17.43 -4.47 7.20
C ILE A 12 17.73 -2.96 7.02
N SER A 13 18.70 -2.45 7.78
CA SER A 13 19.08 -1.03 7.69
C SER A 13 19.68 -0.72 6.32
N SER A 14 20.56 -1.60 5.82
CA SER A 14 21.16 -1.52 4.49
C SER A 14 20.09 -1.52 3.38
N PHE A 15 19.09 -2.41 3.47
CA PHE A 15 17.99 -2.51 2.52
C PHE A 15 17.13 -1.23 2.51
N CYS A 16 16.79 -0.69 3.68
CA CYS A 16 16.01 0.53 3.80
C CYS A 16 16.79 1.79 3.38
N ALA A 17 18.13 1.75 3.39
CA ALA A 17 19.00 2.83 2.92
C ALA A 17 19.14 2.88 1.39
N ILE A 18 18.74 1.84 0.66
CA ILE A 18 18.79 1.79 -0.81
C ILE A 18 17.94 2.95 -1.40
N SER A 19 18.47 3.60 -2.44
CA SER A 19 17.73 4.63 -3.17
C SER A 19 16.46 4.05 -3.80
N GLY A 20 15.30 4.56 -3.39
CA GLY A 20 13.98 4.02 -3.77
C GLY A 20 13.27 3.33 -2.61
N HIS A 21 13.98 2.92 -1.55
CA HIS A 21 13.41 2.20 -0.41
C HIS A 21 13.05 3.12 0.76
N GLU A 22 13.00 4.44 0.53
CA GLU A 22 12.71 5.41 1.60
C GLU A 22 11.31 5.25 2.22
N TYR A 23 10.39 4.56 1.53
CA TYR A 23 9.03 4.32 2.01
C TYR A 23 8.94 3.14 2.99
N PHE A 24 9.92 2.24 3.02
CA PHE A 24 9.90 1.10 3.94
C PHE A 24 10.12 1.55 5.39
N ALA A 25 9.44 0.89 6.31
CA ALA A 25 9.75 0.89 7.74
C ALA A 25 10.84 -0.16 8.03
N GLU A 26 11.67 0.10 9.04
CA GLU A 26 12.65 -0.88 9.53
C GLU A 26 11.94 -1.83 10.49
N ILE A 27 11.75 -3.07 10.06
CA ILE A 27 11.05 -4.09 10.83
C ILE A 27 11.97 -4.57 11.96
N SER A 28 11.47 -4.58 13.19
CA SER A 28 12.23 -5.12 14.31
C SER A 28 12.44 -6.62 14.16
N GLU A 29 13.64 -7.12 14.43
CA GLU A 29 13.95 -8.56 14.41
C GLU A 29 12.97 -9.37 15.30
N GLU A 30 12.55 -8.83 16.45
CA GLU A 30 11.54 -9.45 17.32
C GLU A 30 10.21 -9.77 16.61
N PHE A 31 9.83 -8.95 15.63
CA PHE A 31 8.61 -9.18 14.85
C PHE A 31 8.79 -10.32 13.85
N ILE A 32 9.99 -10.42 13.26
CA ILE A 32 10.37 -11.43 12.27
C ILE A 32 10.57 -12.78 12.97
N LEU A 33 11.16 -12.81 14.16
CA LEU A 33 11.41 -14.03 14.95
C LEU A 33 10.14 -14.69 15.49
N ASP A 34 8.99 -14.01 15.46
CA ASP A 34 7.69 -14.61 15.80
C ASP A 34 7.04 -15.24 14.55
N ASP A 35 7.17 -16.56 14.44
CA ASP A 35 6.63 -17.39 13.35
C ASP A 35 5.14 -17.15 13.05
N PHE A 36 4.36 -16.71 14.05
CA PHE A 36 2.95 -16.38 13.84
C PHE A 36 2.80 -15.25 12.80
N ASN A 37 3.69 -14.25 12.84
CA ASN A 37 3.66 -13.12 11.91
C ASN A 37 4.07 -13.53 10.49
N LEU A 38 4.82 -14.62 10.33
CA LEU A 38 5.34 -15.11 9.04
C LEU A 38 4.47 -16.20 8.41
N THR A 39 3.41 -16.63 9.09
CA THR A 39 2.56 -17.75 8.67
C THR A 39 2.14 -17.65 7.20
N GLY A 40 2.43 -18.70 6.42
CA GLY A 40 2.04 -18.83 5.01
C GLY A 40 2.94 -18.13 4.00
N LEU A 41 3.98 -17.41 4.44
CA LEU A 41 4.98 -16.81 3.53
C LEU A 41 5.93 -17.87 2.94
N GLN A 42 6.19 -18.96 3.66
CA GLN A 42 7.03 -20.06 3.18
C GLN A 42 6.57 -20.70 1.85
N ASN A 43 5.28 -20.56 1.51
CA ASN A 43 4.70 -21.12 0.29
C ASN A 43 4.74 -20.13 -0.89
N GLN A 44 5.13 -18.88 -0.63
CA GLN A 44 5.15 -17.79 -1.61
C GLN A 44 6.57 -17.43 -2.03
N VAL A 45 7.56 -17.68 -1.18
CA VAL A 45 8.96 -17.33 -1.42
C VAL A 45 9.80 -18.61 -1.55
N GLY A 46 10.57 -18.71 -2.64
CA GLY A 46 11.57 -19.77 -2.80
C GLY A 46 12.76 -19.54 -1.87
N MET A 47 13.52 -20.59 -1.54
CA MET A 47 14.68 -20.49 -0.64
C MET A 47 14.36 -19.73 0.66
N TYR A 48 13.17 -19.99 1.23
CA TYR A 48 12.64 -19.21 2.35
C TYR A 48 13.57 -19.19 3.56
N LYS A 49 14.24 -20.32 3.85
CA LYS A 49 15.13 -20.45 5.00
C LYS A 49 16.37 -19.57 4.81
N GLU A 50 17.01 -19.71 3.66
CA GLU A 50 18.22 -18.98 3.27
C GLU A 50 17.95 -17.46 3.17
N ALA A 51 16.79 -17.09 2.61
CA ALA A 51 16.33 -15.70 2.55
C ALA A 51 16.09 -15.11 3.94
N LEU A 52 15.51 -15.88 4.86
CA LEU A 52 15.27 -15.44 6.24
C LEU A 52 16.58 -15.29 7.03
N GLU A 53 17.51 -16.23 6.86
CA GLU A 53 18.85 -16.17 7.45
C GLU A 53 19.61 -14.94 6.97
N MET A 54 19.54 -14.62 5.67
CA MET A 54 20.11 -13.39 5.10
C MET A 54 19.50 -12.12 5.70
N ILE A 55 18.16 -12.04 5.85
CA ILE A 55 17.49 -10.86 6.44
C ILE A 55 17.91 -10.64 7.90
N LEU A 56 18.17 -11.73 8.63
CA LEU A 56 18.53 -11.71 10.06
C LEU A 56 20.05 -11.66 10.30
N ASP A 57 20.86 -11.47 9.25
CA ASP A 57 22.33 -11.49 9.33
C ASP A 57 22.88 -12.75 10.05
N ILE A 58 22.21 -13.90 9.88
CA ILE A 58 22.66 -15.18 10.43
C ILE A 58 23.76 -15.71 9.51
N GLU A 59 24.99 -15.78 10.02
CA GLU A 59 26.11 -16.39 9.30
C GLU A 59 25.76 -17.86 9.00
N PRO A 60 25.93 -18.32 7.74
CA PRO A 60 25.81 -19.73 7.45
C PRO A 60 26.86 -20.47 8.28
N GLU A 61 26.46 -21.55 8.95
CA GLU A 61 27.44 -22.47 9.53
C GLU A 61 28.35 -22.91 8.38
N GLU A 62 29.64 -22.57 8.45
CA GLU A 62 30.64 -23.14 7.56
C GLU A 62 30.50 -24.66 7.72
N GLU A 63 29.83 -25.33 6.78
CA GLU A 63 29.98 -26.77 6.63
C GLU A 63 31.48 -26.95 6.46
N GLU A 64 32.16 -27.47 7.48
CA GLU A 64 33.56 -27.87 7.37
C GLU A 64 33.62 -28.70 6.09
N GLU A 65 34.22 -28.14 5.04
CA GLU A 65 34.43 -28.87 3.79
C GLU A 65 35.29 -30.06 4.21
N ASP A 66 34.65 -31.22 4.40
CA ASP A 66 35.32 -32.51 4.44
C ASP A 66 36.05 -32.61 3.10
N ASP A 67 37.32 -32.18 3.10
CA ASP A 67 38.30 -32.19 2.03
C ASP A 67 38.70 -33.65 1.66
N ASP A 68 37.72 -34.55 1.66
CA ASP A 68 37.83 -35.97 1.35
C ASP A 68 37.20 -36.25 -0.04
N GLU A 69 37.66 -35.58 -1.08
CA GLU A 69 37.60 -36.14 -2.44
C GLU A 69 39.02 -36.27 -3.00
N GLU A 70 39.63 -37.42 -2.70
CA GLU A 70 40.66 -38.04 -3.51
C GLU A 70 40.12 -38.20 -4.96
N ASP A 71 40.35 -37.22 -5.82
CA ASP A 71 40.12 -37.39 -7.26
C ASP A 71 41.15 -38.42 -7.80
N GLU A 72 40.75 -39.68 -7.85
CA GLU A 72 41.33 -40.66 -8.79
C GLU A 72 41.12 -40.14 -10.22
N ASP A 73 42.22 -39.68 -10.82
CA ASP A 73 42.36 -39.22 -12.22
C ASP A 73 41.86 -40.28 -13.21
N ASP A 74 40.57 -40.26 -13.55
CA ASP A 74 39.98 -41.00 -14.68
C ASP A 74 40.21 -40.26 -16.01
N GLY A 75 41.47 -39.93 -16.29
CA GLY A 75 41.87 -39.39 -17.59
C GLY A 75 41.50 -40.33 -18.73
N SER A 76 40.34 -40.13 -19.35
CA SER A 76 39.99 -40.79 -20.60
C SER A 76 40.86 -40.20 -21.71
N VAL A 77 41.78 -41.02 -22.19
CA VAL A 77 42.67 -40.70 -23.30
C VAL A 77 41.93 -40.94 -24.62
N ASP A 78 41.68 -39.89 -25.39
CA ASP A 78 41.29 -40.04 -26.78
C ASP A 78 42.47 -40.61 -27.59
N ALA A 79 42.16 -41.32 -28.68
CA ALA A 79 43.10 -42.11 -29.49
C ALA A 79 44.29 -41.31 -30.12
N ASP A 80 44.31 -39.98 -29.98
CA ASP A 80 45.37 -39.07 -30.44
C ASP A 80 46.20 -38.44 -29.29
N GLY A 81 46.01 -38.89 -28.05
CA GLY A 81 46.92 -38.59 -26.94
C GLY A 81 46.87 -37.16 -26.38
N HIS A 82 45.77 -36.42 -26.57
CA HIS A 82 45.60 -35.09 -25.99
C HIS A 82 44.66 -35.12 -24.78
N THR A 83 45.17 -34.75 -23.60
CA THR A 83 44.41 -34.64 -22.36
C THR A 83 43.70 -33.28 -22.28
N THR A 84 42.40 -33.22 -22.54
CA THR A 84 41.60 -32.02 -22.23
C THR A 84 41.16 -32.02 -20.78
N ARG A 85 41.92 -31.35 -19.91
CA ARG A 85 41.49 -30.99 -18.55
C ARG A 85 40.39 -29.94 -18.62
N ARG A 86 39.14 -30.31 -18.32
CA ARG A 86 38.05 -29.34 -18.13
C ARG A 86 38.01 -28.93 -16.66
N SER A 87 38.45 -27.71 -16.40
CA SER A 87 38.37 -26.97 -15.13
C SER A 87 36.98 -27.08 -14.46
N GLY A 88 36.87 -27.94 -13.45
CA GLY A 88 35.66 -28.09 -12.63
C GLY A 88 35.46 -26.94 -11.63
N THR A 89 36.54 -26.27 -11.25
CA THR A 89 36.57 -25.14 -10.31
C THR A 89 35.81 -23.91 -10.85
N GLU A 90 35.95 -23.57 -12.13
CA GLU A 90 35.20 -22.46 -12.75
C GLU A 90 33.68 -22.68 -12.75
N ARG A 91 33.22 -23.94 -12.85
CA ARG A 91 31.79 -24.27 -12.83
C ARG A 91 31.19 -24.27 -11.42
N ARG A 92 31.97 -24.59 -10.37
CA ARG A 92 31.56 -24.50 -8.96
C ARG A 92 31.39 -23.03 -8.54
N HIS A 93 32.37 -22.17 -8.81
CA HIS A 93 32.26 -20.74 -8.47
C HIS A 93 31.10 -20.04 -9.17
N SER A 94 30.80 -20.39 -10.43
CA SER A 94 29.66 -19.83 -11.15
C SER A 94 28.30 -20.26 -10.60
N ARG A 95 28.21 -21.42 -9.94
CA ARG A 95 26.96 -21.92 -9.32
C ARG A 95 26.70 -21.27 -7.97
N VAL A 96 27.74 -21.17 -7.14
CA VAL A 96 27.65 -20.48 -5.83
C VAL A 96 27.23 -19.02 -6.00
N GLY A 97 27.75 -18.32 -7.02
CA GLY A 97 27.36 -16.94 -7.32
C GLY A 97 25.91 -16.77 -7.81
N SER A 98 25.38 -17.72 -8.59
CA SER A 98 23.97 -17.68 -9.03
C SER A 98 23.00 -17.97 -7.89
N ASP A 99 23.38 -18.87 -6.98
CA ASP A 99 22.56 -19.23 -5.83
C ASP A 99 22.47 -18.04 -4.86
N LEU A 100 23.58 -17.35 -4.59
CA LEU A 100 23.58 -16.12 -3.77
C LEU A 100 22.65 -15.04 -4.34
N SER A 101 22.75 -14.74 -5.64
CA SER A 101 21.87 -13.74 -6.27
C SER A 101 20.38 -14.11 -6.24
N THR A 102 20.08 -15.42 -6.21
CA THR A 102 18.71 -15.91 -6.09
C THR A 102 18.21 -15.73 -4.65
N VAL A 103 19.07 -16.01 -3.65
CA VAL A 103 18.77 -15.76 -2.24
C VAL A 103 18.52 -14.28 -1.99
N GLU A 104 19.34 -13.39 -2.54
CA GLU A 104 19.14 -11.93 -2.44
C GLU A 104 17.76 -11.51 -2.94
N LEU A 105 17.36 -11.97 -4.13
CA LEU A 105 16.04 -11.67 -4.68
C LEU A 105 14.90 -12.25 -3.82
N CYS A 106 15.07 -13.45 -3.28
CA CYS A 106 14.11 -14.07 -2.36
C CYS A 106 14.03 -13.32 -1.02
N ALA A 107 15.15 -12.80 -0.51
CA ALA A 107 15.20 -11.97 0.69
C ALA A 107 14.48 -10.63 0.50
N GLU A 108 14.69 -9.94 -0.63
CA GLU A 108 13.96 -8.71 -0.94
C GLU A 108 12.43 -8.95 -1.01
N LEU A 109 12.02 -10.01 -1.71
CA LEU A 109 10.61 -10.40 -1.82
C LEU A 109 10.03 -10.75 -0.45
N LEU A 110 10.73 -11.55 0.35
CA LEU A 110 10.30 -11.95 1.69
C LEU A 110 10.15 -10.73 2.60
N TYR A 111 11.17 -9.87 2.66
CA TYR A 111 11.13 -8.66 3.47
C TYR A 111 9.97 -7.75 3.07
N GLY A 112 9.71 -7.59 1.77
CA GLY A 112 8.56 -6.84 1.28
C GLY A 112 7.21 -7.42 1.73
N LEU A 113 7.04 -8.74 1.71
CA LEU A 113 5.82 -9.40 2.19
C LEU A 113 5.65 -9.34 3.71
N ILE A 114 6.75 -9.39 4.47
CA ILE A 114 6.74 -9.15 5.91
C ILE A 114 6.37 -7.69 6.20
N HIS A 115 6.94 -6.75 5.43
CA HIS A 115 6.67 -5.32 5.56
C HIS A 115 5.18 -5.00 5.37
N GLN A 116 4.51 -5.61 4.39
CA GLN A 116 3.07 -5.47 4.16
C GLN A 116 2.24 -5.79 5.42
N ARG A 117 2.65 -6.81 6.17
CA ARG A 117 2.02 -7.20 7.44
C ARG A 117 2.42 -6.25 8.57
N PHE A 118 3.70 -5.93 8.65
CA PHE A 118 4.28 -5.10 9.72
C PHE A 118 3.66 -3.69 9.76
N VAL A 119 3.47 -3.02 8.61
CA VAL A 119 2.90 -1.66 8.58
C VAL A 119 1.45 -1.59 9.09
N CYS A 120 0.75 -2.73 9.15
CA CYS A 120 -0.58 -2.84 9.75
C CYS A 120 -0.55 -3.19 11.25
N SER A 121 0.62 -3.55 11.80
CA SER A 121 0.82 -3.77 13.24
C SER A 121 0.88 -2.46 14.01
N ARG A 122 0.74 -2.53 15.34
CA ARG A 122 0.86 -1.34 16.20
C ARG A 122 2.24 -0.67 16.11
N ALA A 123 3.30 -1.44 16.04
CA ALA A 123 4.66 -0.91 15.95
C ALA A 123 4.92 -0.30 14.57
N GLY A 124 4.60 -1.03 13.49
CA GLY A 124 4.84 -0.54 12.13
C GLY A 124 4.00 0.68 11.77
N ILE A 125 2.73 0.73 12.15
CA ILE A 125 1.88 1.89 11.85
C ILE A 125 2.37 3.16 12.56
N GLN A 126 3.00 3.02 13.73
CA GLN A 126 3.61 4.13 14.47
C GLN A 126 4.89 4.61 13.79
N GLN A 127 5.76 3.71 13.33
CA GLN A 127 6.93 4.12 12.51
C GLN A 127 6.49 4.84 11.24
N MET A 128 5.44 4.35 10.57
CA MET A 128 4.91 4.99 9.37
C MET A 128 4.28 6.37 9.67
N LEU A 129 3.77 6.60 10.89
CA LEU A 129 3.32 7.92 11.32
C LEU A 129 4.47 8.91 11.39
N GLU A 130 5.62 8.53 11.95
CA GLU A 130 6.80 9.41 12.02
C GLU A 130 7.30 9.80 10.61
N LYS A 131 7.30 8.84 9.68
CA LYS A 131 7.58 9.09 8.25
C LYS A 131 6.53 9.99 7.60
N TYR A 132 5.27 9.82 7.95
CA TYR A 132 4.19 10.68 7.47
C TYR A 132 4.34 12.12 7.97
N GLU A 133 4.64 12.32 9.26
CA GLU A 133 4.82 13.63 9.90
C GLU A 133 6.04 14.40 9.40
N THR A 134 7.03 13.71 8.84
CA THR A 134 8.19 14.29 8.16
C THR A 134 7.98 14.45 6.64
N ALA A 135 6.82 14.01 6.11
CA ALA A 135 6.49 14.00 4.68
C ALA A 135 7.46 13.19 3.81
N GLN A 136 8.02 12.10 4.35
CA GLN A 136 8.92 11.22 3.61
C GLN A 136 8.25 10.58 2.38
N PHE A 137 6.93 10.37 2.43
CA PHE A 137 6.13 9.84 1.32
C PHE A 137 5.76 10.87 0.25
N GLY A 138 6.13 12.14 0.45
CA GLY A 138 5.80 13.23 -0.44
C GLY A 138 4.40 13.82 -0.26
N TYR A 139 3.97 14.55 -1.29
CA TYR A 139 2.78 15.39 -1.26
C TYR A 139 1.86 15.11 -2.45
N CYS A 140 0.57 15.38 -2.27
CA CYS A 140 -0.43 15.23 -3.30
C CYS A 140 -0.14 16.17 -4.49
N PRO A 141 -0.13 15.66 -5.73
CA PRO A 141 0.14 16.49 -6.91
C PRO A 141 -1.04 17.38 -7.30
N ARG A 142 -2.25 17.17 -6.75
CA ARG A 142 -3.40 18.03 -7.05
C ARG A 142 -3.21 19.40 -6.41
N THR A 143 -3.25 20.44 -7.23
CA THR A 143 -3.16 21.84 -6.81
C THR A 143 -4.17 22.20 -5.72
N ASN A 144 -5.42 21.74 -5.84
CA ASN A 144 -6.48 22.05 -4.88
C ASN A 144 -6.39 21.26 -3.56
N CYS A 145 -5.46 20.31 -3.46
CA CYS A 145 -5.12 19.64 -2.21
C CYS A 145 -4.04 20.38 -1.41
N ASP A 146 -3.52 21.51 -1.90
CA ASP A 146 -2.57 22.37 -1.19
C ASP A 146 -1.34 21.64 -0.62
N GLY A 147 -0.88 20.58 -1.31
CA GLY A 147 0.28 19.79 -0.88
C GLY A 147 0.05 18.98 0.39
N ILE A 148 -1.12 18.37 0.56
CA ILE A 148 -1.35 17.39 1.65
C ILE A 148 -0.42 16.18 1.50
N ARG A 149 0.10 15.70 2.62
CA ARG A 149 1.01 14.54 2.70
C ARG A 149 0.29 13.26 2.27
N THR A 150 1.00 12.44 1.51
CA THR A 150 0.49 11.18 0.97
C THR A 150 0.94 9.98 1.79
N LEU A 151 0.36 8.81 1.52
CA LEU A 151 0.76 7.52 2.10
C LEU A 151 1.05 6.52 0.97
N PRO A 152 2.03 5.62 1.13
CA PRO A 152 2.23 4.54 0.18
C PRO A 152 1.04 3.57 0.23
N ILE A 153 0.68 3.01 -0.93
CA ILE A 153 -0.39 2.03 -1.06
C ILE A 153 -0.09 1.09 -2.25
N GLY A 154 -0.44 -0.18 -2.10
CA GLY A 154 -0.52 -1.12 -3.22
C GLY A 154 -1.92 -1.12 -3.84
N LEU A 155 -2.03 -1.24 -5.17
CA LEU A 155 -3.32 -1.49 -5.83
C LEU A 155 -3.68 -2.97 -5.89
N SER A 156 -2.71 -3.85 -5.65
CA SER A 156 -2.87 -5.28 -5.47
C SER A 156 -2.05 -5.75 -4.27
N ASP A 157 -2.43 -6.90 -3.72
CA ASP A 157 -1.64 -7.61 -2.70
C ASP A 157 -0.80 -8.74 -3.33
N ILE A 158 -0.85 -8.89 -4.67
CA ILE A 158 -0.11 -9.90 -5.42
C ILE A 158 1.19 -9.26 -5.95
N PRO A 159 2.38 -9.78 -5.59
CA PRO A 159 3.64 -9.28 -6.11
C PRO A 159 3.73 -9.34 -7.64
N GLY A 160 4.37 -8.35 -8.24
CA GLY A 160 4.63 -8.23 -9.68
C GLY A 160 3.49 -7.62 -10.50
N GLU A 161 2.32 -7.37 -9.91
CA GLU A 161 1.19 -6.78 -10.66
C GLU A 161 1.32 -5.27 -10.84
N GLU A 162 1.58 -4.53 -9.76
CA GLU A 162 1.68 -3.07 -9.79
C GLU A 162 2.74 -2.54 -8.82
N THR A 163 3.40 -1.46 -9.22
CA THR A 163 4.34 -0.72 -8.37
C THR A 163 3.61 0.05 -7.27
N VAL A 164 4.35 0.46 -6.23
CA VAL A 164 3.82 1.32 -5.17
C VAL A 164 3.21 2.61 -5.72
N LYS A 165 2.06 2.99 -5.18
CA LYS A 165 1.36 4.25 -5.44
C LYS A 165 1.27 5.09 -4.18
N LEU A 166 0.81 6.32 -4.33
CA LEU A 166 0.60 7.28 -3.26
C LEU A 166 -0.88 7.64 -3.12
N PHE A 167 -1.47 7.29 -1.99
CA PHE A 167 -2.82 7.68 -1.60
C PHE A 167 -2.82 9.07 -0.97
N CYS A 168 -3.73 9.94 -1.43
CA CYS A 168 -3.99 11.22 -0.77
C CYS A 168 -5.28 11.16 0.06
N PRO A 169 -5.20 11.35 1.39
CA PRO A 169 -6.38 11.32 2.24
C PRO A 169 -7.28 12.56 2.09
N SER A 170 -6.77 13.65 1.50
CA SER A 170 -7.55 14.87 1.28
C SER A 170 -8.51 14.75 0.09
N CYS A 171 -8.08 14.14 -1.01
CA CYS A 171 -8.91 13.98 -2.21
C CYS A 171 -9.32 12.54 -2.53
N LEU A 172 -8.97 11.59 -1.66
CA LEU A 172 -9.37 10.19 -1.72
C LEU A 172 -9.04 9.53 -3.06
N ASP A 173 -7.80 9.73 -3.51
CA ASP A 173 -7.38 9.33 -4.85
C ASP A 173 -5.90 8.93 -4.83
N VAL A 174 -5.49 8.17 -5.84
CA VAL A 174 -4.20 7.48 -5.89
C VAL A 174 -3.35 8.04 -7.03
N TYR A 175 -2.06 8.23 -6.75
CA TYR A 175 -1.09 8.87 -7.65
C TYR A 175 0.15 8.00 -7.83
N VAL A 176 0.78 8.10 -8.99
CA VAL A 176 2.12 7.54 -9.21
C VAL A 176 3.14 8.46 -8.52
N PRO A 177 4.12 7.91 -7.77
CA PRO A 177 5.22 8.71 -7.23
C PRO A 177 5.93 9.51 -8.33
N ALA A 178 6.24 10.78 -8.08
CA ALA A 178 6.84 11.64 -9.10
C ALA A 178 8.27 11.24 -9.48
N SER A 179 9.03 10.69 -8.53
CA SER A 179 10.39 10.21 -8.77
C SER A 179 10.37 8.79 -9.33
N SER A 180 11.11 8.57 -10.42
CA SER A 180 11.19 7.27 -11.09
C SER A 180 11.90 6.20 -10.27
N ARG A 181 12.66 6.57 -9.23
CA ARG A 181 13.33 5.61 -8.34
C ARG A 181 12.38 4.67 -7.60
N PHE A 182 11.11 5.05 -7.48
CA PHE A 182 10.08 4.24 -6.84
C PHE A 182 9.36 3.31 -7.81
N GLN A 183 9.71 3.31 -9.10
CA GLN A 183 9.08 2.46 -10.11
C GLN A 183 9.50 0.99 -10.02
N SER A 184 10.61 0.69 -9.34
CA SER A 184 11.04 -0.69 -9.06
C SER A 184 10.41 -1.27 -7.80
N VAL A 185 9.79 -0.45 -6.95
CA VAL A 185 9.23 -0.90 -5.67
C VAL A 185 7.83 -1.45 -5.89
N ASP A 186 7.63 -2.70 -5.49
CA ASP A 186 6.35 -3.39 -5.58
C ASP A 186 5.31 -2.76 -4.62
N GLY A 187 4.08 -2.56 -5.12
CA GLY A 187 2.98 -2.05 -4.32
C GLY A 187 2.46 -3.07 -3.30
N ALA A 188 2.58 -4.37 -3.60
CA ALA A 188 2.14 -5.45 -2.71
C ALA A 188 2.81 -5.36 -1.33
N PHE A 189 4.04 -4.85 -1.26
CA PHE A 189 4.81 -4.69 -0.01
C PHE A 189 4.22 -3.65 0.97
N PHE A 190 3.27 -2.83 0.51
CA PHE A 190 2.47 -1.93 1.36
C PHE A 190 1.03 -2.42 1.51
N GLY A 191 0.56 -3.16 0.49
CA GLY A 191 -0.78 -3.71 0.42
C GLY A 191 -1.87 -2.65 0.21
N ARG A 192 -3.09 -3.14 -0.01
CA ARG A 192 -4.27 -2.28 -0.24
C ARG A 192 -4.85 -1.68 1.05
N THR A 193 -4.53 -2.28 2.19
CA THR A 193 -5.22 -2.00 3.47
C THR A 193 -4.56 -0.87 4.27
N PHE A 194 -3.22 -0.78 4.22
CA PHE A 194 -2.42 0.07 5.12
C PHE A 194 -2.92 1.52 5.19
N ALA A 195 -3.09 2.19 4.05
CA ALA A 195 -3.45 3.61 4.01
C ALA A 195 -4.83 3.89 4.65
N ALA A 196 -5.80 2.99 4.48
CA ALA A 196 -7.12 3.10 5.09
C ALA A 196 -7.06 2.84 6.60
N LEU A 197 -6.34 1.79 7.01
CA LEU A 197 -6.13 1.48 8.43
C LEU A 197 -5.44 2.64 9.14
N PHE A 198 -4.40 3.23 8.55
CA PHE A 198 -3.69 4.38 9.09
C PHE A 198 -4.63 5.56 9.38
N MET A 199 -5.55 5.88 8.46
CA MET A 199 -6.54 6.95 8.67
C MET A 199 -7.55 6.62 9.79
N LEU A 200 -7.90 5.35 9.97
CA LEU A 200 -8.77 4.90 11.06
C LEU A 200 -8.06 4.89 12.42
N THR A 201 -6.77 4.56 12.43
CA THR A 201 -5.94 4.55 13.64
C THR A 201 -5.63 5.94 14.13
N PHE A 202 -5.45 6.91 13.23
CA PHE A 202 -5.10 8.30 13.57
C PHE A 202 -6.16 9.31 13.07
N PRO A 203 -7.41 9.26 13.58
CA PRO A 203 -8.50 10.13 13.11
C PRO A 203 -8.26 11.61 13.41
N ASP A 204 -7.31 11.92 14.30
CA ASP A 204 -7.01 13.27 14.79
C ASP A 204 -5.95 14.03 13.98
N ILE A 205 -5.28 13.37 13.02
CA ILE A 205 -4.36 14.00 12.07
C ILE A 205 -5.10 15.07 11.26
N ASN A 206 -4.60 16.30 11.25
CA ASN A 206 -5.28 17.39 10.56
C ASN A 206 -4.99 17.39 9.05
N LEU A 207 -5.98 17.00 8.24
CA LEU A 207 -5.88 16.91 6.78
C LEU A 207 -6.21 18.23 6.04
N THR A 208 -6.34 19.33 6.78
CA THR A 208 -6.57 20.67 6.22
C THR A 208 -5.33 21.57 6.28
N ARG A 209 -4.32 21.18 7.06
CA ARG A 209 -3.09 21.96 7.24
C ARG A 209 -2.18 21.83 6.02
N LYS A 210 -1.64 22.97 5.57
CA LYS A 210 -0.71 23.03 4.44
C LYS A 210 0.66 22.51 4.85
N SER A 211 1.43 22.05 3.86
CA SER A 211 2.82 21.57 4.02
C SER A 211 3.77 22.58 4.69
N SER A 212 3.45 23.88 4.67
CA SER A 212 4.29 24.96 5.20
C SER A 212 4.12 25.29 6.68
N ASP A 213 3.10 24.76 7.36
CA ASP A 213 2.86 25.07 8.77
C ASP A 213 3.58 24.05 9.67
N PRO A 214 4.48 24.47 10.58
CA PRO A 214 5.05 23.57 11.58
C PRO A 214 3.94 22.95 12.44
N LEU A 215 4.10 21.69 12.85
CA LEU A 215 3.11 20.97 13.69
C LEU A 215 2.88 21.62 15.07
N SER A 216 3.64 22.67 15.43
CA SER A 216 3.49 23.42 16.68
C SER A 216 2.34 24.41 16.60
N GLY A 217 1.34 24.22 17.46
CA GLY A 217 0.20 25.11 17.60
C GLY A 217 -1.12 24.36 17.46
N SER A 218 -1.40 23.45 18.37
CA SER A 218 -2.76 22.99 18.61
C SER A 218 -3.56 24.18 19.14
N HIS A 219 -4.56 24.62 18.39
CA HIS A 219 -5.73 25.28 18.98
C HIS A 219 -6.42 24.22 19.86
N GLU A 220 -5.87 23.98 21.05
CA GLU A 220 -6.46 23.14 22.09
C GLU A 220 -7.61 23.94 22.69
N GLY A 221 -8.84 23.64 22.29
CA GLY A 221 -9.99 24.32 22.90
C GLY A 221 -11.35 24.05 22.29
N GLU A 222 -11.44 23.68 21.01
CA GLU A 222 -12.75 23.41 20.40
C GLU A 222 -12.99 21.90 20.20
N PRO A 223 -14.14 21.36 20.66
CA PRO A 223 -14.51 19.99 20.36
C PRO A 223 -14.69 19.86 18.85
N LYS A 224 -13.76 19.14 18.20
CA LYS A 224 -13.90 18.80 16.78
C LYS A 224 -15.10 17.88 16.64
N GLU A 225 -16.09 18.31 15.85
CA GLU A 225 -17.24 17.47 15.52
C GLU A 225 -16.74 16.18 14.86
N LYS A 226 -17.08 15.02 15.45
CA LYS A 226 -16.74 13.71 14.91
C LYS A 226 -17.95 13.12 14.18
N ILE A 227 -17.73 12.68 12.95
CA ILE A 227 -18.72 12.01 12.10
C ILE A 227 -18.15 10.64 11.76
N ASN A 228 -18.88 9.57 12.08
CA ASN A 228 -18.48 8.18 11.87
C ASN A 228 -17.08 7.85 12.43
N GLY A 229 -16.72 8.44 13.59
CA GLY A 229 -15.42 8.22 14.23
C GLY A 229 -14.24 9.02 13.66
N MET A 230 -14.43 9.76 12.56
CA MET A 230 -13.44 10.69 12.01
C MET A 230 -13.79 12.15 12.32
N ASN A 231 -12.80 13.03 12.39
CA ASN A 231 -13.09 14.47 12.49
C ASN A 231 -13.78 14.97 11.22
N ALA A 232 -14.86 15.74 11.35
CA ALA A 232 -15.63 16.25 10.23
C ALA A 232 -14.79 17.08 9.25
N SER A 233 -13.79 17.80 9.76
CA SER A 233 -12.81 18.56 8.96
C SER A 233 -11.87 17.68 8.14
N ASN A 234 -11.67 16.43 8.54
CA ASN A 234 -10.79 15.47 7.87
C ASN A 234 -11.52 14.61 6.83
N LEU A 235 -12.85 14.63 6.79
CA LEU A 235 -13.60 13.92 5.75
C LEU A 235 -13.33 14.60 4.41
N ALA A 236 -12.45 14.05 3.56
CA ALA A 236 -12.18 14.50 2.19
C ALA A 236 -12.09 16.04 1.96
N PRO A 237 -11.24 16.78 2.69
CA PRO A 237 -11.14 18.25 2.61
C PRO A 237 -10.73 18.81 1.23
N GLY A 238 -10.19 17.97 0.34
CA GLY A 238 -9.79 18.31 -1.02
C GLY A 238 -10.88 18.10 -2.07
N LEU A 239 -12.11 17.80 -1.65
CA LEU A 239 -13.30 17.60 -2.50
C LEU A 239 -14.40 18.63 -2.20
N GLY A 240 -15.31 18.82 -3.16
CA GLY A 240 -16.47 19.71 -3.01
C GLY A 240 -16.28 21.12 -3.58
N GLU A 241 -17.15 22.02 -3.15
CA GLU A 241 -17.20 23.39 -3.64
C GLU A 241 -15.87 24.13 -3.38
N GLY A 242 -15.41 24.91 -4.37
CA GLY A 242 -14.11 25.59 -4.32
C GLY A 242 -12.88 24.69 -4.55
N LYS A 243 -13.03 23.35 -4.49
CA LYS A 243 -11.94 22.38 -4.72
C LYS A 243 -11.99 21.70 -6.10
N ILE A 244 -12.92 22.10 -6.97
CA ILE A 244 -13.02 21.66 -8.36
C ILE A 244 -12.37 22.69 -9.29
N TYR A 245 -11.45 22.25 -10.14
CA TYR A 245 -10.80 23.11 -11.13
C TYR A 245 -11.81 23.65 -12.14
N GLN A 246 -11.82 24.98 -12.32
CA GLN A 246 -12.73 25.67 -13.24
C GLN A 246 -11.96 26.19 -14.45
N PRO A 247 -12.00 25.50 -15.61
CA PRO A 247 -11.31 25.96 -16.81
C PRO A 247 -11.90 27.27 -17.32
N LYS A 248 -11.02 28.23 -17.65
CA LYS A 248 -11.38 29.52 -18.24
C LYS A 248 -10.56 29.78 -19.50
N ILE A 249 -11.20 30.31 -20.53
CA ILE A 249 -10.57 30.76 -21.78
C ILE A 249 -10.92 32.24 -21.96
N PHE A 250 -9.90 33.10 -22.12
CA PHE A 250 -10.07 34.56 -22.14
C PHE A 250 -10.88 35.12 -20.95
N GLY A 251 -10.76 34.49 -19.77
CA GLY A 251 -11.50 34.88 -18.56
C GLY A 251 -12.92 34.30 -18.45
N PHE A 252 -13.48 33.74 -19.52
CA PHE A 252 -14.80 33.13 -19.53
C PHE A 252 -14.74 31.65 -19.16
N ARG A 253 -15.67 31.21 -18.30
CA ARG A 253 -15.80 29.79 -17.95
C ARG A 253 -16.15 28.98 -19.20
N VAL A 254 -15.46 27.86 -19.38
CA VAL A 254 -15.79 26.91 -20.45
C VAL A 254 -17.15 26.28 -20.15
N SER A 255 -18.07 26.35 -21.11
CA SER A 255 -19.40 25.74 -20.99
C SER A 255 -19.31 24.23 -20.78
N GLU A 256 -20.20 23.68 -19.95
CA GLU A 256 -20.31 22.23 -19.71
C GLU A 256 -20.72 21.45 -20.97
N ARG A 257 -21.46 22.12 -21.86
CA ARG A 257 -21.87 21.57 -23.15
C ARG A 257 -20.72 21.51 -24.16
N ALA A 258 -19.60 22.20 -23.89
CA ALA A 258 -18.46 22.17 -24.78
C ALA A 258 -17.83 20.77 -24.80
N ARG A 259 -17.23 20.40 -25.94
CA ARG A 259 -16.52 19.12 -26.08
C ARG A 259 -15.34 19.01 -25.10
N SER A 260 -14.60 20.10 -24.95
CA SER A 260 -13.52 20.30 -23.96
C SER A 260 -14.00 20.82 -22.60
N GLY A 261 -15.31 20.73 -22.35
CA GLY A 261 -15.88 21.07 -21.04
C GLY A 261 -15.43 20.10 -19.95
N PRO A 262 -15.45 20.52 -18.68
CA PRO A 262 -15.11 19.63 -17.56
C PRO A 262 -16.04 18.41 -17.51
N ARG A 263 -15.45 17.21 -17.42
CA ARG A 263 -16.15 15.92 -17.33
C ARG A 263 -16.00 15.33 -15.93
N MET A 264 -16.88 14.38 -15.60
CA MET A 264 -16.80 13.58 -14.36
C MET A 264 -16.68 14.41 -13.08
N ARG A 265 -17.37 15.56 -13.01
CA ARG A 265 -17.35 16.42 -11.81
C ARG A 265 -17.83 15.69 -10.56
N TRP A 266 -18.75 14.73 -10.73
CA TRP A 266 -19.28 13.88 -9.67
C TRP A 266 -18.18 13.13 -8.88
N LEU A 267 -17.04 12.80 -9.52
CA LEU A 267 -15.92 12.14 -8.85
C LEU A 267 -15.27 13.04 -7.79
N ARG A 268 -15.48 14.35 -7.90
CA ARG A 268 -14.93 15.37 -6.98
C ARG A 268 -16.01 16.14 -6.24
N ASP A 269 -17.25 15.69 -6.36
CA ASP A 269 -18.38 16.30 -5.71
C ASP A 269 -18.43 15.89 -4.23
N ARG A 270 -18.97 16.77 -3.41
CA ARG A 270 -19.13 16.54 -1.98
C ARG A 270 -20.31 17.38 -1.48
N PRO A 271 -21.18 16.83 -0.62
CA PRO A 271 -22.28 17.58 -0.04
C PRO A 271 -21.79 18.86 0.65
N SER A 272 -22.51 19.97 0.45
CA SER A 272 -22.22 21.23 1.14
C SER A 272 -22.39 21.10 2.65
N ASN A 273 -23.36 20.27 3.09
CA ASN A 273 -23.54 19.92 4.49
C ASN A 273 -22.91 18.55 4.78
N ILE A 274 -21.78 18.57 5.48
CA ILE A 274 -21.01 17.37 5.81
C ILE A 274 -21.80 16.40 6.72
N LYS A 275 -22.76 16.91 7.49
CA LYS A 275 -23.61 16.09 8.38
C LYS A 275 -24.45 15.06 7.64
N GLU A 276 -24.70 15.25 6.34
CA GLU A 276 -25.37 14.26 5.49
C GLU A 276 -24.58 12.95 5.37
N LEU A 277 -23.27 12.98 5.63
CA LEU A 277 -22.41 11.79 5.65
C LEU A 277 -22.49 11.02 6.97
N ASN A 278 -23.24 11.50 7.97
CA ASN A 278 -23.36 10.82 9.26
C ASN A 278 -24.29 9.61 9.15
N GLU A 279 -23.68 8.43 9.01
CA GLU A 279 -24.39 7.17 8.80
C GLU A 279 -25.20 6.76 10.03
N THR A 280 -24.67 7.01 11.23
CA THR A 280 -25.37 6.72 12.49
C THR A 280 -26.63 7.57 12.64
N ALA A 281 -26.54 8.86 12.29
CA ALA A 281 -27.69 9.75 12.31
C ALA A 281 -28.74 9.34 11.26
N ALA A 282 -28.30 8.94 10.06
CA ALA A 282 -29.20 8.44 9.02
C ALA A 282 -29.94 7.16 9.45
N TRP A 283 -29.21 6.17 10.01
CA TRP A 283 -29.82 4.92 10.50
C TRP A 283 -30.79 5.15 11.66
N ASN A 284 -30.42 6.01 12.62
CA ASN A 284 -31.31 6.35 13.73
C ASN A 284 -32.61 7.02 13.23
N LYS A 285 -32.51 7.87 12.21
CA LYS A 285 -33.67 8.52 11.60
C LYS A 285 -34.57 7.52 10.90
N GLU A 286 -34.01 6.63 10.08
CA GLU A 286 -34.76 5.57 9.39
C GLU A 286 -35.49 4.66 10.37
N ASN A 287 -34.85 4.26 11.47
CA ASN A 287 -35.47 3.36 12.45
C ASN A 287 -36.48 4.04 13.38
N MET A 288 -36.30 5.32 13.71
CA MET A 288 -37.33 6.08 14.43
C MET A 288 -38.58 6.23 13.56
N GLU A 289 -38.41 6.53 12.28
CA GLU A 289 -39.51 6.57 11.31
C GLU A 289 -40.16 5.18 11.16
N GLU A 290 -39.40 4.08 11.21
CA GLU A 290 -39.95 2.72 11.18
C GLU A 290 -40.79 2.41 12.44
N SER A 291 -40.31 2.78 13.64
CA SER A 291 -41.06 2.61 14.90
C SER A 291 -42.36 3.42 14.95
N GLU A 292 -42.36 4.66 14.46
CA GLU A 292 -43.56 5.50 14.39
C GLU A 292 -44.58 4.96 13.37
N ASN A 293 -44.11 4.31 12.30
CA ASN A 293 -44.96 3.66 11.32
C ASN A 293 -45.51 2.30 11.82
N GLU A 294 -44.75 1.53 12.60
CA GLU A 294 -45.21 0.29 13.23
C GLU A 294 -46.30 0.54 14.29
N ASP A 295 -46.20 1.63 15.06
CA ASP A 295 -47.22 2.01 16.06
C ASP A 295 -48.56 2.41 15.41
N MET A 296 -48.54 2.93 14.18
CA MET A 296 -49.75 3.20 13.39
C MET A 296 -50.39 1.90 12.82
N ASP A 297 -49.58 0.89 12.50
CA ASP A 297 -50.02 -0.37 11.87
C ASP A 297 -50.45 -1.45 12.91
N LEU A 298 -50.09 -1.28 14.19
CA LEU A 298 -50.57 -2.12 15.30
C LEU A 298 -52.09 -1.99 15.56
N SER A 299 -52.75 -0.99 14.97
CA SER A 299 -54.20 -0.85 14.98
C SER A 299 -54.94 -1.83 14.06
N ASN A 300 -54.22 -2.57 13.19
CA ASN A 300 -54.83 -3.48 12.21
C ASN A 300 -54.03 -4.79 12.04
N ARG A 301 -54.05 -5.67 13.04
CA ARG A 301 -53.29 -6.93 13.02
C ARG A 301 -53.76 -7.93 11.97
N SER A 302 -52.85 -8.39 11.11
CA SER A 302 -52.75 -9.79 10.66
C SER A 302 -51.31 -10.15 10.30
N ARG A 303 -50.83 -11.30 10.81
CA ARG A 303 -49.46 -11.83 10.66
C ARG A 303 -48.98 -11.80 9.19
N VAL A 304 -47.86 -11.15 8.92
CA VAL A 304 -47.10 -11.34 7.68
C VAL A 304 -45.64 -11.65 8.03
N MET A 305 -45.13 -12.75 7.48
CA MET A 305 -43.74 -13.19 7.60
C MET A 305 -42.77 -12.12 7.13
N ARG A 306 -41.63 -11.99 7.83
CA ARG A 306 -40.47 -11.19 7.38
C ARG A 306 -39.99 -11.67 6.00
N PRO A 307 -39.86 -10.79 5.00
CA PRO A 307 -39.03 -11.08 3.83
C PRO A 307 -37.54 -11.03 4.24
N PRO A 308 -36.64 -11.74 3.54
CA PRO A 308 -35.20 -11.62 3.77
C PRO A 308 -34.75 -10.18 3.44
N PRO A 309 -33.57 -9.73 3.94
CA PRO A 309 -33.11 -8.38 3.70
C PRO A 309 -33.01 -8.11 2.19
N PHE A 310 -33.76 -7.12 1.72
CA PHE A 310 -33.66 -6.66 0.36
C PHE A 310 -32.27 -6.04 0.17
N ARG A 311 -31.45 -6.66 -0.68
CA ARG A 311 -30.32 -6.03 -1.35
C ARG A 311 -30.75 -4.65 -1.86
N ARG A 312 -29.96 -3.62 -1.55
CA ARG A 312 -30.07 -2.29 -2.16
C ARG A 312 -30.36 -2.46 -3.66
N LYS A 313 -31.47 -1.89 -4.16
CA LYS A 313 -31.72 -1.81 -5.60
C LYS A 313 -30.57 -1.04 -6.22
N GLY A 314 -29.62 -1.78 -6.80
CA GLY A 314 -28.75 -1.26 -7.83
C GLY A 314 -29.64 -0.66 -8.91
N GLN A 315 -29.32 0.58 -9.29
CA GLN A 315 -29.70 1.08 -10.59
C GLN A 315 -29.35 -0.01 -11.60
N ARG A 316 -30.34 -0.49 -12.37
CA ARG A 316 -30.05 -1.32 -13.54
C ARG A 316 -29.21 -0.48 -14.49
N LEU A 317 -27.89 -0.65 -14.41
CA LEU A 317 -27.00 -0.32 -15.51
C LEU A 317 -27.42 -1.21 -16.69
N PRO A 318 -27.55 -0.67 -17.92
CA PRO A 318 -27.69 -1.51 -19.09
C PRO A 318 -26.48 -2.45 -19.14
N GLU A 319 -26.73 -3.74 -19.35
CA GLU A 319 -25.70 -4.78 -19.42
C GLU A 319 -24.71 -4.46 -20.54
N GLY A 320 -23.57 -3.91 -20.14
CA GLY A 320 -22.45 -3.59 -21.00
C GLY A 320 -21.30 -3.06 -20.14
N SER A 321 -20.15 -3.72 -20.22
CA SER A 321 -18.94 -3.23 -19.55
C SER A 321 -18.52 -1.91 -20.20
N PRO A 322 -18.25 -0.81 -19.46
CA PRO A 322 -17.92 0.50 -20.03
C PRO A 322 -16.58 0.53 -20.82
N MET A 323 -15.92 -0.62 -20.98
CA MET A 323 -14.67 -0.84 -21.71
C MET A 323 -14.80 -1.79 -22.91
N SER A 324 -16.01 -2.21 -23.31
CA SER A 324 -16.16 -3.02 -24.53
C SER A 324 -16.03 -2.13 -25.78
N VAL A 325 -14.88 -2.24 -26.45
CA VAL A 325 -14.69 -1.68 -27.79
C VAL A 325 -15.34 -2.67 -28.77
N GLU A 326 -16.55 -2.38 -29.23
CA GLU A 326 -17.14 -3.13 -30.35
C GLU A 326 -16.40 -2.75 -31.63
N THR A 327 -15.83 -3.75 -32.30
CA THR A 327 -15.26 -3.62 -33.64
C THR A 327 -16.40 -3.62 -34.66
N ASP A 328 -16.65 -2.48 -35.29
CA ASP A 328 -17.58 -2.38 -36.41
C ASP A 328 -17.16 -3.33 -37.55
N LYS A 329 -17.99 -4.34 -37.84
CA LYS A 329 -17.93 -5.11 -39.08
C LYS A 329 -18.79 -4.41 -40.12
N TYR A 330 -18.12 -3.86 -41.13
CA TYR A 330 -18.72 -3.35 -42.36
C TYR A 330 -19.51 -4.44 -43.09
N HIS A 331 -20.73 -4.09 -43.50
CA HIS A 331 -21.38 -4.62 -44.69
C HIS A 331 -21.68 -3.49 -45.66
#